data_AF-A0A4P7NQ24-F1
#
_entry.id   AF-A0A4P7NQ24-F1
#
_cell.length_a   1.000
_cell.length_b   1.000
_cell.length_c   1.000
_cell.angle_alpha   90.00
_cell.angle_beta   90.00
_cell.angle_gamma   90.00
#
_symmetry.space_group_name_H-M   'P 1'
#
loop_
_entity.id
_entity.type
_entity.pdbx_description
1 polymer ?
#
loop_
_entity_poly.entity_id
_entity_poly.type
_entity_poly.pdbx_seq_one_letter_code
_entity_poly.pdbx_strand_id
1 'polypeptide(L)'
;MPLRIHIEGPLVSIQKLLPAEVWNHDVCDHPFPQPGGPGLARLTFDELYGQAVRPRFPGDLVVRDEYLGWCGDPPDPITHFDYYGITFDHLVPVNDPDPDVLQINIIEIEAKEGAYADGLNYAKANLRLAVELDDYNGKILAVPRCCTTRKGTTDRLRVNGSVAERDKKAQAQRGHSDLQT
;
A
#
# COMPACT_ATOMS: atom_id res chain seq x y z
N MET A 1 13.21 -14.45 1.15
CA MET A 1 13.59 -13.95 2.48
C MET A 1 12.31 -13.49 3.15
N PRO A 2 12.04 -13.83 4.43
CA PRO A 2 10.89 -13.32 5.15
C PRO A 2 10.86 -11.80 5.06
N LEU A 3 9.77 -11.24 4.54
CA LEU A 3 9.68 -9.81 4.27
C LEU A 3 8.23 -9.38 4.37
N ARG A 4 8.00 -8.29 5.09
CA ARG A 4 6.74 -7.56 5.04
C ARG A 4 6.84 -6.47 3.98
N ILE A 5 5.97 -6.51 3.00
CA ILE A 5 5.95 -5.54 1.91
C ILE A 5 4.81 -4.57 2.15
N HIS A 6 5.11 -3.28 2.02
CA HIS A 6 4.13 -2.21 2.03
C HIS A 6 4.28 -1.39 0.76
N ILE A 7 3.23 -1.36 -0.06
CA ILE A 7 3.17 -0.51 -1.26
C ILE A 7 2.07 0.53 -1.08
N GLU A 8 2.38 1.80 -1.35
CA GLU A 8 1.44 2.90 -1.19
C GLU A 8 1.60 3.97 -2.27
N GLY A 9 0.53 4.70 -2.58
CA GLY A 9 0.55 5.75 -3.58
C GLY A 9 -0.78 6.43 -3.84
N PRO A 10 -0.80 7.41 -4.76
CA PRO A 10 -2.03 8.03 -5.22
C PRO A 10 -3.00 6.98 -5.77
N LEU A 11 -4.25 7.03 -5.33
CA LEU A 11 -5.30 6.11 -5.75
C LEU A 11 -5.51 6.17 -7.27
N VAL A 12 -5.39 7.36 -7.87
CA VAL A 12 -5.48 7.52 -9.32
C VAL A 12 -4.46 6.66 -10.08
N SER A 13 -3.24 6.53 -9.59
CA SER A 13 -2.21 5.68 -10.20
C SER A 13 -2.51 4.20 -9.99
N ILE A 14 -3.02 3.85 -8.80
CA ILE A 14 -3.39 2.48 -8.45
C ILE A 14 -4.59 2.02 -9.29
N GLN A 15 -5.56 2.90 -9.54
CA GLN A 15 -6.70 2.63 -10.43
C GLN A 15 -6.29 2.44 -11.88
N LYS A 16 -5.23 3.12 -12.36
CA LYS A 16 -4.64 2.83 -13.68
C LYS A 16 -4.05 1.42 -13.75
N LEU A 17 -3.43 0.95 -12.67
CA LEU A 17 -2.90 -0.42 -12.57
C LEU A 17 -4.01 -1.47 -12.48
N LEU A 18 -5.14 -1.11 -11.85
CA LEU A 18 -6.25 -2.02 -11.55
C LEU A 18 -7.60 -1.43 -12.03
N PRO A 19 -7.77 -1.22 -13.35
CA PRO A 19 -8.93 -0.50 -13.89
C PRO A 19 -10.25 -1.27 -13.74
N ALA A 20 -10.19 -2.58 -13.50
CA ALA A 20 -11.36 -3.44 -13.31
C ALA A 20 -11.80 -3.53 -11.84
N GLU A 21 -10.98 -3.07 -10.90
CA GLU A 21 -11.28 -3.17 -9.47
C GLU A 21 -12.18 -2.03 -8.99
N VAL A 22 -13.08 -2.35 -8.06
CA VAL A 22 -13.98 -1.38 -7.43
C VAL A 22 -13.37 -0.91 -6.12
N TRP A 23 -13.46 0.40 -5.85
CA TRP A 23 -12.94 1.02 -4.63
C TRP A 23 -14.10 1.58 -3.82
N ASN A 24 -14.18 1.22 -2.54
CA ASN A 24 -15.27 1.65 -1.67
C ASN A 24 -14.89 2.94 -0.94
N HIS A 25 -15.51 4.04 -1.35
CA HIS A 25 -15.29 5.38 -0.80
C HIS A 25 -16.23 5.74 0.37
N ASP A 26 -17.16 4.87 0.76
CA ASP A 26 -18.10 5.14 1.85
C ASP A 26 -17.38 5.20 3.20
N VAL A 27 -17.29 6.39 3.80
CA VAL A 27 -16.64 6.71 5.08
C VAL A 27 -17.19 5.90 6.27
N CYS A 28 -18.43 5.43 6.18
CA CYS A 28 -19.08 4.69 7.25
C CYS A 28 -18.93 3.16 7.10
N ASP A 29 -18.77 2.66 5.88
CA ASP A 29 -18.63 1.24 5.60
C ASP A 29 -17.33 0.95 4.85
N HIS A 30 -16.33 0.45 5.59
CA HIS A 30 -15.02 0.12 5.07
C HIS A 30 -14.73 -1.38 5.16
N PRO A 31 -14.91 -2.14 4.06
CA PRO A 31 -14.44 -3.50 4.03
C PRO A 31 -12.92 -3.51 4.21
N PHE A 32 -12.43 -4.45 5.03
CA PHE A 32 -11.01 -4.71 5.14
C PHE A 32 -10.65 -6.05 4.48
N PRO A 33 -9.65 -6.07 3.58
CA PRO A 33 -9.11 -4.89 2.88
C PRO A 33 -10.14 -4.29 1.90
N GLN A 34 -9.85 -3.12 1.36
CA GLN A 34 -10.52 -2.59 0.18
C GLN A 34 -10.54 -3.66 -0.94
N PRO A 35 -11.60 -3.74 -1.78
CA PRO A 35 -11.71 -4.79 -2.78
C PRO A 35 -10.52 -4.83 -3.76
N GLY A 36 -9.98 -3.68 -4.16
CA GLY A 36 -8.77 -3.58 -5.00
C GLY A 36 -7.45 -3.88 -4.29
N GLY A 37 -7.42 -3.93 -2.94
CA GLY A 37 -6.22 -4.15 -2.14
C GLY A 37 -5.50 -5.47 -2.44
N PRO A 38 -6.19 -6.63 -2.43
CA PRO A 38 -5.61 -7.91 -2.84
C PRO A 38 -5.07 -7.91 -4.28
N GLY A 39 -5.69 -7.17 -5.19
CA GLY A 39 -5.21 -6.98 -6.56
C GLY A 39 -3.86 -6.28 -6.59
N LEU A 40 -3.71 -5.19 -5.82
CA LEU A 40 -2.45 -4.45 -5.73
C LEU A 40 -1.35 -5.28 -5.07
N ALA A 41 -1.67 -6.02 -4.01
CA ALA A 41 -0.72 -6.93 -3.37
C ALA A 41 -0.21 -7.99 -4.36
N ARG A 42 -1.12 -8.60 -5.13
CA ARG A 42 -0.77 -9.61 -6.15
C ARG A 42 0.12 -9.04 -7.24
N LEU A 43 -0.27 -7.90 -7.83
CA LEU A 43 0.54 -7.24 -8.86
C LEU A 43 1.95 -6.94 -8.35
N THR A 44 2.05 -6.43 -7.12
CA THR A 44 3.34 -6.11 -6.48
C THR A 44 4.18 -7.36 -6.24
N PHE A 45 3.56 -8.44 -5.76
CA PHE A 45 4.23 -9.71 -5.55
C PHE A 45 4.79 -10.27 -6.86
N ASP A 46 3.96 -10.29 -7.90
CA ASP A 46 4.31 -10.84 -9.20
C ASP A 46 5.50 -10.07 -9.81
N GLU A 47 5.50 -8.73 -9.70
CA GLU A 47 6.58 -7.87 -10.17
C GLU A 47 7.88 -8.05 -9.37
N LEU A 48 7.80 -8.13 -8.03
CA LEU A 48 8.99 -8.28 -7.18
C LEU A 48 9.67 -9.64 -7.32
N TYR A 49 8.90 -10.71 -7.52
CA TYR A 49 9.40 -12.09 -7.50
C TYR A 49 9.42 -12.75 -8.87
N GLY A 50 8.90 -12.11 -9.92
CA GLY A 50 8.85 -12.63 -11.29
C GLY A 50 8.01 -13.90 -11.43
N GLN A 51 7.10 -14.17 -10.48
CA GLN A 51 6.26 -15.35 -10.47
C GLN A 51 4.96 -15.12 -9.69
N ALA A 52 3.90 -15.80 -10.11
CA ALA A 52 2.64 -15.81 -9.39
C ALA A 52 2.77 -16.49 -8.01
N VAL A 53 1.92 -16.08 -7.07
CA VAL A 53 1.77 -16.73 -5.75
C VAL A 53 1.54 -18.23 -5.90
N ARG A 54 2.35 -19.03 -5.21
CA ARG A 54 2.28 -20.49 -5.26
C ARG A 54 1.49 -21.01 -4.06
N PRO A 55 0.41 -21.79 -4.25
CA PRO A 55 -0.42 -22.28 -3.14
C PRO A 55 0.32 -23.11 -2.07
N ARG A 56 1.49 -23.65 -2.41
CA ARG A 56 2.32 -24.47 -1.51
C ARG A 56 2.99 -23.66 -0.38
N PHE A 57 2.97 -22.34 -0.44
CA PHE A 57 3.59 -21.46 0.55
C PHE A 57 2.50 -20.61 1.23
N PRO A 58 1.90 -21.09 2.34
CA PRO A 58 0.78 -20.40 2.98
C PRO A 58 1.17 -19.05 3.62
N GLY A 59 2.48 -18.76 3.72
CA GLY A 59 3.00 -17.47 4.17
C GLY A 59 3.20 -16.46 3.04
N ASP A 60 2.83 -16.77 1.80
CA ASP A 60 2.88 -15.84 0.67
C ASP A 60 1.59 -15.03 0.58
N LEU A 61 1.74 -13.71 0.38
CA LEU A 61 0.64 -12.78 0.13
C LEU A 61 -0.39 -12.71 1.26
N VAL A 62 0.04 -12.87 2.51
CA VAL A 62 -0.85 -12.72 3.66
C VAL A 62 -1.09 -11.22 3.89
N VAL A 63 -2.26 -10.71 3.54
CA VAL A 63 -2.63 -9.31 3.81
C VAL A 63 -2.66 -9.05 5.32
N ARG A 64 -1.95 -8.02 5.77
CA ARG A 64 -1.77 -7.70 7.19
C ARG A 64 -2.37 -6.36 7.58
N ASP A 65 -2.37 -5.38 6.68
CA ASP A 65 -2.89 -4.04 6.93
C ASP A 65 -3.15 -3.29 5.63
N GLU A 66 -3.86 -2.16 5.72
CA GLU A 66 -4.03 -1.20 4.64
C GLU A 66 -4.05 0.24 5.20
N TYR A 67 -3.65 1.19 4.35
CA TYR A 67 -3.65 2.61 4.62
C TYR A 67 -4.61 3.33 3.66
N LEU A 68 -5.47 4.19 4.21
CA LEU A 68 -6.42 5.02 3.48
C LEU A 68 -6.13 6.49 3.80
N GLY A 69 -5.64 7.23 2.80
CA GLY A 69 -5.45 8.67 2.89
C GLY A 69 -6.76 9.40 2.69
N TRP A 70 -7.53 9.55 3.77
CA TRP A 70 -8.82 10.23 3.76
C TRP A 70 -8.69 11.74 3.50
N CYS A 71 -9.57 12.24 2.65
CA CYS A 71 -9.66 13.62 2.18
C CYS A 71 -11.06 14.16 2.42
N GLY A 72 -11.14 15.48 2.61
CA GLY A 72 -12.40 16.21 2.62
C GLY A 72 -12.12 17.71 2.72
N ASP A 73 -13.13 18.48 2.34
CA ASP A 73 -13.10 19.93 2.36
C ASP A 73 -14.28 20.42 3.20
N PRO A 74 -14.12 21.52 3.97
CA PRO A 74 -15.24 22.11 4.68
C PRO A 74 -16.43 22.38 3.73
N PRO A 75 -17.68 22.05 4.12
CA PRO A 75 -18.10 21.64 5.47
C PRO A 75 -17.97 20.14 5.78
N ASP A 76 -17.70 19.27 4.80
CA ASP A 76 -17.64 17.82 4.97
C ASP A 76 -16.18 17.34 5.08
N PRO A 77 -15.66 17.16 6.31
CA PRO A 77 -14.22 17.02 6.54
C PRO A 77 -13.64 15.70 6.01
N ILE A 78 -14.46 14.69 5.72
CA ILE A 78 -14.05 13.41 5.17
C ILE A 78 -15.12 12.94 4.18
N THR A 79 -14.75 12.78 2.92
CA THR A 79 -15.68 12.41 1.83
C THR A 79 -15.19 11.23 1.00
N HIS A 80 -13.87 11.09 0.82
CA HIS A 80 -13.25 10.03 0.03
C HIS A 80 -11.80 9.85 0.47
N PHE A 81 -11.11 8.83 -0.04
CA PHE A 81 -9.66 8.71 0.04
C PHE A 81 -9.07 8.84 -1.36
N ASP A 82 -7.95 9.53 -1.47
CA ASP A 82 -7.23 9.73 -2.74
C ASP A 82 -5.84 9.06 -2.75
N TYR A 83 -5.49 8.39 -1.65
CA TYR A 83 -4.22 7.70 -1.44
C TYR A 83 -4.49 6.35 -0.80
N TYR A 84 -3.84 5.30 -1.31
CA TYR A 84 -4.04 3.94 -0.82
C TYR A 84 -2.71 3.24 -0.61
N GLY A 85 -2.65 2.40 0.42
CA GLY A 85 -1.54 1.48 0.62
C GLY A 85 -2.00 0.13 1.15
N ILE A 86 -1.29 -0.93 0.78
CA ILE A 86 -1.54 -2.30 1.25
C ILE A 86 -0.25 -2.88 1.83
N THR A 87 -0.39 -3.60 2.94
CA THR A 87 0.69 -4.32 3.61
C THR A 87 0.41 -5.82 3.55
N PHE A 88 1.39 -6.60 3.07
CA PHE A 88 1.29 -8.05 3.03
C PHE A 88 2.63 -8.72 3.34
N ASP A 89 2.56 -9.95 3.85
CA ASP A 89 3.74 -10.74 4.19
C ASP A 89 4.13 -11.71 3.07
N HIS A 90 5.43 -11.92 2.91
CA HIS A 90 6.03 -12.99 2.15
C HIS A 90 6.98 -13.80 3.05
N LEU A 91 6.60 -15.05 3.32
CA LEU A 91 7.37 -16.00 4.15
C LEU A 91 7.69 -15.51 5.57
N VAL A 92 6.93 -14.54 6.10
CA VAL A 92 7.06 -14.09 7.48
C VAL A 92 6.53 -15.17 8.43
N PRO A 93 7.31 -15.62 9.42
CA PRO A 93 6.81 -16.54 10.43
C PRO A 93 5.64 -15.93 11.22
N VAL A 94 4.62 -16.73 11.51
CA VAL A 94 3.40 -16.27 12.23
C VAL A 94 3.72 -15.60 13.58
N ASN A 95 4.81 -16.01 14.24
CA ASN A 95 5.22 -15.52 15.55
C ASN A 95 6.29 -14.42 15.48
N ASP A 96 6.56 -13.85 14.31
CA ASP A 96 7.49 -12.73 14.15
C ASP A 96 6.71 -11.40 14.12
N PRO A 97 6.68 -10.63 15.23
CA PRO A 97 5.95 -9.37 15.29
C PRO A 97 6.70 -8.22 14.62
N ASP A 98 7.99 -8.36 14.34
CA ASP A 98 8.85 -7.29 13.83
C ASP A 98 9.75 -7.78 12.68
N PRO A 99 9.16 -8.28 11.58
CA PRO A 99 9.91 -8.69 10.41
C PRO A 99 10.57 -7.48 9.73
N ASP A 100 11.55 -7.75 8.86
CA ASP A 100 12.07 -6.72 7.97
C ASP A 100 11.00 -6.24 6.99
N VAL A 101 11.09 -4.95 6.62
CA VAL A 101 10.09 -4.26 5.80
C VAL A 101 10.70 -3.73 4.52
N LEU A 102 10.01 -3.99 3.41
CA LEU A 102 10.20 -3.31 2.14
C LEU A 102 9.04 -2.34 1.91
N GLN A 103 9.33 -1.05 1.97
CA GLN A 103 8.39 0.00 1.60
C GLN A 103 8.61 0.46 0.17
N ILE A 104 7.53 0.49 -0.62
CA ILE A 104 7.49 0.91 -2.03
C ILE A 104 6.49 2.06 -2.15
N ASN A 105 6.92 3.15 -2.77
CA ASN A 105 6.05 4.28 -3.05
C ASN A 105 5.76 4.34 -4.56
N ILE A 106 4.49 4.43 -4.92
CA ILE A 106 4.04 4.77 -6.26
C ILE A 106 4.03 6.30 -6.40
N ILE A 107 4.64 6.79 -7.47
CA ILE A 107 4.72 8.21 -7.82
C ILE A 107 3.95 8.40 -9.12
N GLU A 108 2.91 9.23 -9.07
CA GLU A 108 2.17 9.66 -10.26
C GLU A 108 2.99 10.70 -11.02
N ILE A 109 3.47 10.37 -12.21
CA ILE A 109 4.38 11.23 -12.99
C ILE A 109 3.72 11.84 -14.22
N GLU A 110 2.56 11.33 -14.65
CA GLU A 110 1.86 11.80 -15.84
C GLU A 110 0.72 12.78 -15.51
N ALA A 111 0.35 12.92 -14.23
CA ALA A 111 -0.67 13.87 -13.82
C ALA A 111 -0.28 15.30 -14.23
N LYS A 112 -1.20 15.99 -14.90
CA LYS A 112 -1.02 17.39 -15.32
C LYS A 112 -1.69 18.38 -14.37
N GLU A 113 -2.57 17.90 -13.51
CA GLU A 113 -3.39 18.68 -12.59
C GLU A 113 -3.67 17.91 -11.30
N GLY A 114 -4.16 18.61 -10.27
CA GLY A 114 -4.44 18.05 -8.95
C GLY A 114 -3.22 17.95 -8.03
N ALA A 115 -3.41 17.33 -6.86
CA ALA A 115 -2.41 17.25 -5.79
C ALA A 115 -1.11 16.50 -6.19
N TYR A 116 -1.16 15.71 -7.26
CA TYR A 116 -0.05 14.86 -7.71
C TYR A 116 0.56 15.31 -9.04
N ALA A 117 0.22 16.50 -9.56
CA ALA A 117 0.73 17.01 -10.84
C ALA A 117 2.25 17.24 -10.85
N ASP A 118 2.87 17.42 -9.69
CA ASP A 118 4.30 17.72 -9.57
C ASP A 118 5.17 16.46 -9.45
N GLY A 119 4.64 15.27 -9.72
CA GLY A 119 5.32 14.02 -9.42
C GLY A 119 6.64 13.79 -10.18
N LEU A 120 6.78 14.32 -11.41
CA LEU A 120 8.06 14.27 -12.13
C LEU A 120 9.14 15.11 -11.43
N ASN A 121 8.81 16.33 -10.99
CA ASN A 121 9.74 17.18 -10.24
C ASN A 121 10.06 16.56 -8.88
N TYR A 122 9.04 16.02 -8.21
CA TYR A 122 9.22 15.26 -6.97
C TYR A 122 10.19 14.08 -7.18
N ALA A 123 10.03 13.30 -8.24
CA ALA A 123 10.91 12.20 -8.58
C ALA A 123 12.35 12.68 -8.82
N LYS A 124 12.55 13.70 -9.66
CA LYS A 124 13.88 14.26 -9.96
C LYS A 124 14.58 14.82 -8.70
N ALA A 125 13.82 15.36 -7.75
CA ALA A 125 14.38 15.92 -6.51
C ALA A 125 14.66 14.88 -5.42
N ASN A 126 13.91 13.77 -5.39
CA ASN A 126 13.92 12.83 -4.26
C ASN A 126 14.45 11.44 -4.59
N LEU A 127 14.64 11.09 -5.85
CA LEU A 127 15.15 9.78 -6.25
C LEU A 127 16.65 9.82 -6.52
N ARG A 128 17.33 8.71 -6.21
CA ARG A 128 18.76 8.52 -6.53
C ARG A 128 18.97 8.01 -7.96
N LEU A 129 17.90 7.83 -8.70
CA LEU A 129 17.87 7.33 -10.07
C LEU A 129 17.37 8.47 -10.96
N ALA A 130 17.95 8.60 -12.15
CA ALA A 130 17.43 9.51 -13.16
C ALA A 130 16.06 9.02 -13.63
N VAL A 131 15.10 9.94 -13.73
CA VAL A 131 13.74 9.68 -14.21
C VAL A 131 13.43 10.69 -15.30
N GLU A 132 13.17 10.21 -16.51
CA GLU A 132 12.69 11.02 -17.62
C GLU A 132 11.26 10.62 -17.99
N LEU A 133 10.45 11.60 -18.38
CA LEU A 133 9.02 11.39 -18.62
C LEU A 133 8.75 10.36 -19.71
N ASP A 134 9.56 10.37 -20.77
CA ASP A 134 9.38 9.50 -21.94
C ASP A 134 9.49 8.00 -21.62
N ASP A 135 10.21 7.64 -20.55
CA ASP A 135 10.36 6.26 -20.10
C ASP A 135 9.07 5.67 -19.53
N TYR A 136 8.14 6.55 -19.13
CA TYR A 136 6.96 6.19 -18.35
C TYR A 136 5.63 6.56 -19.01
N ASN A 137 5.63 6.82 -20.32
CA ASN A 137 4.38 6.96 -21.07
C ASN A 137 3.50 5.71 -20.90
N GLY A 138 2.34 5.88 -20.25
CA GLY A 138 1.40 4.82 -19.90
C GLY A 138 1.90 3.84 -18.82
N LYS A 139 2.94 4.19 -18.05
CA LYS A 139 3.50 3.35 -16.99
C LYS A 139 3.45 4.06 -15.65
N ILE A 140 3.49 3.27 -14.58
CA ILE A 140 3.55 3.76 -13.22
C ILE A 140 4.95 3.58 -12.65
N LEU A 141 5.46 4.63 -12.00
CA LEU A 141 6.74 4.58 -11.29
C LEU A 141 6.50 4.10 -9.86
N ALA A 142 6.95 2.90 -9.54
CA ALA A 142 7.00 2.36 -8.18
C ALA A 142 8.46 2.27 -7.70
N VAL A 143 8.75 2.85 -6.54
CA VAL A 143 10.13 3.01 -6.06
C VAL A 143 10.27 2.49 -4.63
N PRO A 144 11.17 1.52 -4.38
CA PRO A 144 11.58 1.19 -3.02
C PRO A 144 12.12 2.43 -2.30
N ARG A 145 11.67 2.70 -1.07
CA ARG A 145 12.10 3.90 -0.33
C ARG A 145 13.60 3.97 -0.06
N CYS A 146 14.30 2.83 -0.08
CA CYS A 146 15.77 2.80 -0.01
C CYS A 146 16.46 3.50 -1.20
N CYS A 147 15.78 3.62 -2.34
CA CYS A 147 16.24 4.32 -3.55
C CYS A 147 15.96 5.83 -3.52
N THR A 148 15.36 6.35 -2.44
CA THR A 148 15.06 7.78 -2.28
C THR A 148 16.11 8.49 -1.41
N THR A 149 16.11 9.82 -1.43
CA THR A 149 16.94 10.66 -0.55
C THR A 149 16.48 10.54 0.90
N ARG A 150 15.18 10.31 1.13
CA ARG A 150 14.63 10.02 2.46
C ARG A 150 15.02 8.60 2.88
N LYS A 151 15.89 8.47 3.88
CA LYS A 151 16.17 7.16 4.47
C LYS A 151 14.91 6.63 5.15
N GLY A 152 14.47 5.43 4.76
CA GLY A 152 13.34 4.71 5.35
C GLY A 152 13.60 4.16 6.76
N THR A 153 14.38 4.86 7.60
CA THR A 153 14.81 4.35 8.92
C THR A 153 13.65 4.08 9.87
N THR A 154 12.50 4.69 9.62
CA THR A 154 11.28 4.51 10.43
C THR A 154 10.27 3.59 9.77
N ASP A 155 10.52 3.10 8.54
CA ASP A 155 9.52 2.37 7.75
C ASP A 155 9.17 1.04 8.44
N ARG A 156 10.19 0.30 8.92
CA ARG A 156 9.99 -0.94 9.69
C ARG A 156 9.12 -0.72 10.93
N LEU A 157 9.46 0.28 11.74
CA LEU A 157 8.70 0.61 12.95
C LEU A 157 7.26 1.01 12.63
N ARG A 158 7.07 1.87 11.63
CA ARG A 158 5.74 2.37 11.23
C ARG A 158 4.86 1.23 10.71
N VAL A 159 5.37 0.44 9.77
CA VAL A 159 4.59 -0.63 9.11
C VAL A 159 4.27 -1.75 10.10
N ASN A 160 5.24 -2.20 10.90
CA ASN A 160 4.98 -3.23 11.91
C ASN A 160 4.04 -2.71 13.02
N GLY A 161 4.16 -1.44 13.39
CA GLY A 161 3.23 -0.78 14.31
C GLY A 161 1.79 -0.78 13.80
N SER A 162 1.54 -0.39 12.56
CA SER A 162 0.18 -0.39 11.99
C SER A 162 -0.43 -1.79 11.94
N VAL A 163 0.36 -2.81 11.56
CA VAL A 163 -0.09 -4.21 11.59
C VAL A 163 -0.46 -4.64 13.01
N ALA A 164 0.38 -4.33 14.00
CA ALA A 164 0.09 -4.67 15.39
C ALA A 164 -1.20 -3.99 15.91
N GLU A 165 -1.44 -2.73 15.55
CA GLU A 165 -2.68 -2.03 15.90
C GLU A 165 -3.91 -2.66 15.24
N ARG A 166 -3.81 -3.10 13.99
CA ARG A 166 -4.90 -3.85 13.33
C ARG A 166 -5.16 -5.19 14.00
N ASP A 167 -4.12 -5.96 14.30
CA ASP A 167 -4.27 -7.26 14.95
C ASP A 167 -4.98 -7.11 16.31
N LYS A 168 -4.64 -6.09 17.09
CA LYS A 168 -5.33 -5.76 18.36
C LYS A 168 -6.82 -5.46 18.14
N LYS A 169 -7.17 -4.64 17.14
CA LYS A 169 -8.57 -4.31 16.81
C LYS A 169 -9.35 -5.56 16.40
N ALA A 170 -8.77 -6.41 15.56
CA ALA A 170 -9.40 -7.66 15.13
C ALA A 170 -9.62 -8.63 16.30
N GLN A 171 -8.66 -8.73 17.23
CA GLN A 171 -8.80 -9.54 18.45
C GLN A 171 -9.91 -9.01 19.36
N ALA A 172 -9.99 -7.69 19.56
CA ALA A 172 -11.05 -7.07 20.36
C ALA A 172 -12.45 -7.31 19.78
N GLN A 173 -12.60 -7.26 18.45
CA GLN A 173 -13.86 -7.54 17.75
C GLN A 173 -14.30 -9.01 17.89
N ARG A 174 -13.34 -9.95 17.84
CA ARG A 174 -13.60 -11.38 18.07
C ARG A 174 -14.02 -11.66 19.50
N GLY A 175 -13.28 -11.12 20.48
CA GLY A 175 -13.65 -11.25 21.89
C GLY A 175 -15.03 -10.66 22.23
N HIS A 176 -15.46 -9.62 21.52
CA HIS A 176 -16.80 -9.03 21.71
C HIS A 176 -17.92 -9.89 21.11
N SER A 177 -17.67 -10.61 20.02
CA SER A 177 -18.65 -11.51 19.39
C SER A 177 -18.81 -12.82 20.17
N ASP A 178 -17.73 -13.34 20.75
CA ASP A 178 -17.75 -14.54 21.60
C ASP A 178 -18.47 -14.33 22.95
N LEU A 179 -18.61 -13.08 23.41
CA LEU A 179 -19.36 -12.73 24.63
C LEU A 179 -20.86 -12.50 24.40
N GLN A 180 -21.31 -12.51 23.14
CA GLN A 180 -22.71 -12.28 22.75
C GLN A 180 -23.41 -13.56 22.23
N THR A 181 -22.77 -14.73 22.33
CA THR A 181 -23.35 -16.06 22.03
C THR A 181 -23.54 -16.87 23.30
#